data_AF-A0A367M9L7-F1
#
_entry.id   AF-A0A367M9L7-F1
#
_cell.length_a   1.000
_cell.length_b   1.000
_cell.length_c   1.000
_cell.angle_alpha   90.00
_cell.angle_beta   90.00
_cell.angle_gamma   90.00
#
_symmetry.space_group_name_H-M   'P 1'
#
loop_
_entity.id
_entity.type
_entity.pdbx_description
1 polymer ?
#
loop_
_entity_poly.entity_id
_entity_poly.type
_entity_poly.pdbx_seq_one_letter_code
_entity_poly.pdbx_strand_id
1 'polypeptide(L)'
;MRDATPFYEATGHEIEVFERAWRHGLPVLLKGPTGCGKTRFVQYMARRLELPLYSVACHDDLGAADLLGRHLIGADGTWWQD
;
A
#
# COMPACT_ATOMS: atom_id res chain seq x y z
N MET A 1 6.08 18.65 -5.81
CA MET A 1 6.07 18.19 -7.21
C MET A 1 4.82 17.34 -7.40
N ARG A 2 3.95 17.66 -8.38
CA ARG A 2 2.85 16.77 -8.73
C ARG A 2 3.46 15.63 -9.53
N ASP A 3 3.66 14.47 -8.90
CA ASP A 3 4.18 13.30 -9.60
C ASP A 3 3.20 12.89 -10.71
N ALA A 4 3.75 12.73 -11.91
CA ALA A 4 3.01 12.22 -13.05
C ALA A 4 2.51 10.81 -12.74
N THR A 5 1.37 10.42 -13.32
CA THR A 5 0.85 9.06 -13.15
C THR A 5 1.91 8.04 -13.58
N PRO A 6 2.29 7.08 -12.71
CA PRO A 6 3.28 6.07 -13.07
C PRO A 6 2.84 5.32 -14.31
N PHE A 7 3.72 5.13 -15.29
CA PHE A 7 3.39 4.27 -16.43
C PHE A 7 3.08 2.85 -15.97
N TYR A 8 1.98 2.28 -16.47
CA TYR A 8 1.56 0.90 -16.29
C TYR A 8 0.82 0.44 -17.55
N GLU A 9 1.17 -0.74 -18.06
CA GLU A 9 0.51 -1.37 -19.21
C GLU A 9 -0.42 -2.47 -18.70
N ALA A 10 -1.71 -2.39 -19.05
CA ALA A 10 -2.67 -3.42 -18.68
C ALA A 10 -2.49 -4.66 -19.55
N THR A 11 -2.60 -5.83 -18.93
CA THR A 11 -2.50 -7.15 -19.57
C THR A 11 -3.82 -7.90 -19.61
N GLY A 12 -4.83 -7.43 -18.88
CA GLY A 12 -6.17 -7.99 -18.85
C GLY A 12 -7.16 -7.04 -18.17
N HIS A 13 -8.03 -7.60 -17.32
CA HIS A 13 -9.11 -6.87 -16.66
C HIS A 13 -8.74 -6.38 -15.24
N GLU A 14 -7.47 -6.40 -14.87
CA GLU A 14 -7.02 -6.10 -13.50
C GLU A 14 -7.37 -4.68 -13.04
N ILE A 15 -7.35 -3.69 -13.94
CA ILE A 15 -7.78 -2.32 -13.61
C ILE A 15 -9.26 -2.33 -13.20
N GLU A 16 -10.13 -2.92 -14.01
CA GLU A 16 -11.57 -2.96 -13.74
C GLU A 16 -11.88 -3.71 -12.44
N VAL A 17 -11.26 -4.88 -12.24
CA VAL A 17 -11.45 -5.70 -11.04
C VAL A 17 -10.98 -4.96 -9.79
N PHE A 18 -9.83 -4.27 -9.85
CA PHE A 18 -9.32 -3.49 -8.73
C PHE A 18 -10.23 -2.29 -8.41
N GLU A 19 -10.72 -1.57 -9.43
CA GLU A 19 -11.67 -0.48 -9.22
C GLU A 19 -12.97 -0.98 -8.57
N ARG A 20 -13.50 -2.14 -8.99
CA ARG A 20 -14.69 -2.74 -8.38
C ARG A 20 -14.43 -3.14 -6.94
N ALA A 21 -13.30 -3.80 -6.65
CA ALA A 21 -12.93 -4.17 -5.29
C ALA A 21 -12.84 -2.95 -4.37
N TRP A 22 -12.20 -1.87 -4.84
CA TRP A 22 -12.13 -0.61 -4.11
C TRP A 22 -13.52 -0.02 -3.82
N ARG A 23 -14.40 0.08 -4.84
CA ARG A 23 -15.76 0.61 -4.68
C ARG A 23 -16.60 -0.18 -3.66
N HIS A 24 -16.30 -1.46 -3.46
CA HIS A 24 -17.00 -2.33 -2.52
C HIS A 24 -16.24 -2.57 -1.21
N GLY A 25 -15.11 -1.89 -0.97
CA GLY A 25 -14.31 -2.07 0.24
C GLY A 25 -13.71 -3.48 0.39
N LEU A 26 -13.48 -4.18 -0.71
CA LEU A 26 -12.94 -5.54 -0.72
C LEU A 26 -11.40 -5.52 -0.69
N PRO A 27 -10.75 -6.28 0.22
CA PRO A 27 -9.30 -6.47 0.20
C PRO A 27 -8.83 -7.16 -1.09
N VAL A 28 -7.66 -6.76 -1.60
CA VAL A 28 -7.07 -7.31 -2.82
C VAL A 28 -5.72 -7.96 -2.53
N LEU A 29 -5.54 -9.21 -2.97
CA LEU A 29 -4.26 -9.91 -2.97
C LEU A 29 -3.74 -10.03 -4.41
N LEU A 30 -2.54 -9.48 -4.67
CA LEU A 30 -1.89 -9.57 -5.98
C LEU A 30 -0.87 -10.70 -5.99
N LYS A 31 -1.07 -11.69 -6.88
CA LYS A 31 -0.15 -12.83 -7.06
C LYS A 31 0.57 -12.74 -8.41
N GLY A 32 1.85 -13.12 -8.41
CA GLY A 32 2.67 -13.20 -9.62
C GLY A 32 4.16 -13.25 -9.29
N PRO A 33 5.04 -13.60 -10.25
CA PRO A 33 6.48 -13.68 -10.03
C PRO A 33 7.10 -12.32 -9.71
N THR A 34 8.33 -12.31 -9.19
CA THR A 34 9.09 -11.06 -8.97
C THR A 34 9.29 -10.32 -10.30
N GLY A 35 9.24 -8.99 -10.27
CA GLY A 35 9.46 -8.17 -11.46
C GLY A 35 8.28 -8.04 -12.43
N CYS A 36 7.14 -8.73 -12.22
CA CYS A 36 5.98 -8.65 -13.13
C CYS A 36 5.09 -7.39 -12.96
N GLY A 37 5.56 -6.35 -12.26
CA GLY A 37 4.87 -5.07 -12.17
C GLY A 37 3.80 -4.91 -11.07
N LYS A 38 3.65 -5.85 -10.12
CA LYS A 38 2.63 -5.75 -9.04
C LYS A 38 2.67 -4.43 -8.25
N THR A 39 3.86 -4.02 -7.78
CA THR A 39 4.02 -2.76 -7.03
C THR A 39 3.68 -1.55 -7.90
N ARG A 40 4.09 -1.57 -9.17
CA ARG A 40 3.79 -0.51 -10.14
C ARG A 40 2.30 -0.43 -10.48
N PHE A 41 1.62 -1.56 -10.54
CA PHE A 41 0.16 -1.61 -10.69
C PHE A 41 -0.55 -0.91 -9.53
N VAL A 42 -0.17 -1.20 -8.28
CA VAL A 42 -0.77 -0.54 -7.11
C VAL A 42 -0.48 0.97 -7.11
N GLN A 43 0.74 1.39 -7.47
CA GLN A 43 1.09 2.81 -7.62
C GLN A 43 0.24 3.51 -8.69
N TYR A 44 0.05 2.86 -9.85
CA TYR A 44 -0.82 3.36 -10.91
C TYR A 44 -2.27 3.49 -10.44
N MET A 45 -2.82 2.45 -9.79
CA MET A 45 -4.20 2.44 -9.31
C MET A 45 -4.44 3.48 -8.22
N ALA A 46 -3.54 3.62 -7.25
CA ALA A 46 -3.64 4.64 -6.21
C ALA A 46 -3.66 6.05 -6.82
N ARG A 47 -2.78 6.33 -7.79
CA ARG A 47 -2.75 7.64 -8.45
C ARG A 47 -3.98 7.89 -9.32
N ARG A 48 -4.51 6.85 -9.99
CA ARG A 48 -5.72 6.90 -10.82
C ARG A 48 -7.00 7.11 -9.98
N LEU A 49 -7.07 6.51 -8.80
CA LEU A 49 -8.17 6.64 -7.84
C LEU A 49 -8.03 7.85 -6.91
N GLU A 50 -6.95 8.63 -7.06
CA GLU A 50 -6.62 9.78 -6.21
C GLU A 50 -6.52 9.42 -4.72
N LEU A 51 -5.96 8.25 -4.43
CA LEU A 51 -5.77 7.73 -3.08
C LEU A 51 -4.32 7.94 -2.60
N PRO A 52 -4.11 8.23 -1.30
CA PRO A 52 -2.78 8.11 -0.72
C PRO A 52 -2.33 6.64 -0.76
N LEU A 53 -1.05 6.42 -1.04
CA LEU A 53 -0.45 5.09 -1.04
C LEU A 53 0.60 4.98 0.08
N TYR A 54 0.30 4.14 1.06
CA TYR A 54 1.25 3.75 2.10
C TYR A 54 1.79 2.37 1.76
N SER A 55 3.12 2.24 1.68
CA SER A 55 3.79 0.99 1.35
C SER A 55 4.60 0.53 2.55
N VAL A 56 4.30 -0.66 3.06
CA VAL A 56 5.09 -1.32 4.11
C VAL A 56 5.84 -2.48 3.47
N ALA A 57 7.16 -2.48 3.62
CA ALA A 57 7.99 -3.61 3.21
C ALA A 57 7.95 -4.68 4.31
N CYS A 58 7.22 -5.76 4.08
CA CYS A 58 7.14 -6.86 5.04
C CYS A 58 8.44 -7.68 5.07
N HIS A 59 8.88 -8.01 6.28
CA HIS A 59 10.01 -8.89 6.57
C HIS A 59 9.69 -9.72 7.83
N ASP A 60 10.51 -10.72 8.13
CA ASP A 60 10.21 -11.67 9.22
C ASP A 60 10.20 -11.01 10.60
N ASP A 61 10.98 -9.95 10.81
CA ASP A 61 10.98 -9.16 12.05
C ASP A 61 9.86 -8.11 12.15
N LEU A 62 8.95 -8.00 11.15
CA LEU A 62 7.88 -7.00 11.17
C LEU A 62 6.79 -7.41 12.19
N GLY A 63 6.57 -6.57 13.21
CA GLY A 63 5.59 -6.81 14.26
C GLY A 63 4.32 -5.97 14.12
N ALA A 64 3.29 -6.35 14.90
CA ALA A 64 2.03 -5.58 14.94
C ALA A 64 2.24 -4.14 15.45
N ALA A 65 3.20 -3.94 16.35
CA ALA A 65 3.54 -2.62 16.89
C ALA A 65 4.09 -1.65 15.83
N ASP A 66 4.71 -2.16 14.77
CA ASP A 66 5.21 -1.34 13.65
C ASP A 66 4.08 -0.83 12.75
N LEU A 67 2.89 -1.44 12.82
CA LEU A 67 1.71 -1.05 12.05
C LEU A 67 0.68 -0.28 12.88
N LEU A 68 0.57 -0.59 14.17
CA LEU A 68 -0.44 -0.02 15.06
C LEU A 68 0.07 1.14 15.89
N GLY A 69 1.39 1.24 16.09
CA GLY A 69 2.01 2.15 17.05
C GLY A 69 2.59 1.43 18.27
N ARG A 70 3.40 2.15 19.05
CA ARG A 70 4.06 1.63 20.25
C ARG A 70 4.24 2.71 21.31
N HIS A 71 4.40 2.27 22.57
CA HIS A 71 4.79 3.18 23.64
C HIS A 71 6.28 3.53 23.55
N LEU A 72 6.58 4.83 23.63
CA LEU A 72 7.93 5.36 23.73
C LEU A 72 8.22 5.81 25.16
N ILE A 73 9.47 5.66 25.58
CA ILE A 73 9.97 6.08 26.90
C ILE A 73 10.91 7.25 26.68
N GLY A 74 10.70 8.34 27.42
CA GLY A 74 11.57 9.50 27.42
C GLY A 74 11.67 10.14 28.80
N ALA A 75 12.36 11.29 28.86
CA ALA A 75 12.72 11.93 30.13
C ALA A 75 11.50 12.28 31.00
N ASP A 76 10.38 12.62 30.38
CA ASP A 76 9.17 13.07 31.06
C ASP A 76 8.11 11.96 31.25
N GLY A 77 8.45 10.70 30.92
CA GLY A 77 7.58 9.54 31.12
C GLY A 77 7.38 8.67 29.88
N THR A 78 6.25 7.98 29.83
CA THR A 78 5.87 7.06 28.74
C THR A 78 4.66 7.62 27.98
N TRP A 79 4.73 7.66 26.65
CA TRP A 79 3.63 8.12 25.80
C TRP A 79 3.40 7.16 24.61
N TRP A 80 2.20 7.21 24.06
CA TRP A 80 1.83 6.46 22.86
C TRP A 80 2.30 7.18 21.60
N GLN A 81 2.86 6.44 20.65
CA GLN A 81 3.26 6.91 19.33
C GLN A 81 2.55 6.05 18.28
N ASP A 82 1.67 6.65 17.49
CA ASP A 82 1.09 6.08 16.28
C ASP A 82 2.00 6.28 15.05
#